data_AF-A0A514LHV1-F1
#
_entry.id   AF-A0A514LHV1-F1
#
_cell.length_a   1.000
_cell.length_b   1.000
_cell.length_c   1.000
_cell.angle_alpha   90.00
_cell.angle_beta   90.00
_cell.angle_gamma   90.00
#
_symmetry.space_group_name_H-M   'P 1'
#
loop_
_entity.id
_entity.type
_entity.pdbx_description
1 polymer ?
#
loop_
_entity_poly.entity_id
_entity_poly.type
_entity_poly.pdbx_seq_one_letter_code
_entity_poly.pdbx_strand_id
1 'polypeptide(L)' 'MEKCARPNCNCLAGENKTIVEGKVYCCEHCANHCTDETRTCEPCDCEKAG' A
#
# COMPACT_ATOMS: atom_id res chain seq x y z
N MET A 1 -1.60 13.30 1.83
CA MET A 1 -1.35 11.86 1.99
C MET A 1 -0.94 11.30 0.63
N GLU A 2 0.07 10.43 0.58
CA GLU A 2 0.56 9.86 -0.69
C GLU A 2 -0.25 8.62 -1.05
N LYS A 3 -0.37 8.24 -2.32
CA LYS A 3 -0.99 6.94 -2.65
C LYS A 3 0.00 5.81 -2.41
N CYS A 4 -0.53 4.65 -2.03
CA CYS A 4 0.26 3.42 -2.00
C CYS A 4 0.86 3.18 -3.39
N ALA A 5 2.15 2.83 -3.45
CA ALA A 5 2.86 2.50 -4.69
C ALA A 5 2.31 1.25 -5.38
N ARG A 6 1.48 0.46 -4.68
CA ARG A 6 0.78 -0.69 -5.25
C ARG A 6 -0.36 -0.22 -6.17
N PRO A 7 -0.34 -0.55 -7.47
CA PRO A 7 -1.39 -0.13 -8.40
C PRO A 7 -2.77 -0.70 -8.07
N ASN A 8 -2.82 -1.88 -7.45
CA ASN A 8 -4.07 -2.51 -6.99
C ASN A 8 -4.52 -2.01 -5.59
N CYS A 9 -3.74 -1.15 -4.93
CA CYS A 9 -4.08 -0.61 -3.62
C CYS A 9 -4.55 0.84 -3.75
N ASN A 10 -5.83 1.08 -3.45
CA ASN A 10 -6.42 2.42 -3.45
C ASN A 10 -6.29 3.15 -2.11
N CYS A 11 -5.44 2.66 -1.20
CA CYS A 11 -5.23 3.32 0.08
C CYS A 11 -4.29 4.51 -0.04
N LEU A 12 -4.56 5.48 0.83
CA LEU A 12 -3.63 6.56 1.11
C LEU A 12 -2.63 6.09 2.18
N ALA A 13 -1.36 6.30 1.89
CA ALA A 13 -0.28 6.20 2.85
C ALA A 13 -0.40 7.35 3.86
N GLY A 14 -0.91 7.00 5.04
CA GLY A 14 -1.01 7.87 6.22
C GLY A 14 0.31 7.93 7.01
N GLU A 15 0.21 8.13 8.32
CA GLU A 15 1.39 8.20 9.21
C GLU A 15 2.11 6.86 9.33
N ASN A 16 1.37 5.73 9.28
CA ASN A 16 1.93 4.37 9.35
C ASN A 16 2.47 3.84 8.01
N LYS A 17 2.90 4.74 7.12
CA LYS A 17 3.41 4.34 5.81
C LYS A 17 4.76 3.62 5.91
N THR A 18 4.94 2.62 5.05
CA THR A 18 6.19 1.87 4.94
C THR A 18 6.92 2.31 3.68
N ILE A 19 8.22 2.58 3.75
CA ILE A 19 9.03 2.96 2.59
C ILE A 19 10.05 1.86 2.33
N VAL A 20 9.98 1.23 1.16
CA VAL A 20 10.91 0.16 0.74
C VAL A 20 11.45 0.51 -0.63
N GLU A 21 12.78 0.56 -0.76
CA GLU A 21 13.47 0.93 -2.01
C GLU A 21 12.97 2.24 -2.64
N GLY A 22 12.60 3.23 -1.80
CA GLY A 22 12.08 4.52 -2.24
C GLY A 22 10.61 4.53 -2.69
N LYS A 23 9.91 3.40 -2.60
CA LYS A 23 8.47 3.30 -2.85
C LYS A 23 7.68 3.41 -1.55
N VAL A 24 6.62 4.20 -1.55
CA VAL A 24 5.75 4.43 -0.39
C VAL A 24 4.57 3.46 -0.41
N TYR A 25 4.38 2.69 0.66
CA TYR A 25 3.27 1.76 0.83
C TYR A 25 2.39 2.17 2.01
N CYS A 26 1.09 1.88 1.93
CA CYS A 26 0.15 2.21 2.99
C CYS A 26 0.34 1.36 4.27
N CYS A 27 1.04 0.23 4.17
CA CYS A 27 1.27 -0.74 5.23
C CYS A 27 2.43 -1.68 4.83
N GLU A 28 3.04 -2.35 5.81
CA GLU A 28 4.12 -3.31 5.59
C GLU A 28 3.67 -4.51 4.74
N HIS A 29 2.41 -4.94 4.88
CA HIS A 29 1.86 -6.04 4.09
C HIS A 29 1.88 -5.73 2.58
N CYS A 30 1.55 -4.50 2.19
CA CYS A 30 1.63 -4.06 0.79
C CYS A 30 3.08 -4.00 0.27
N ALA A 31 4.05 -3.75 1.15
CA ALA A 31 5.46 -3.66 0.80
C ALA A 31 6.10 -5.04 0.62
N ASN A 32 5.77 -6.00 1.51
CA ASN A 32 6.46 -7.30 1.58
C ASN A 32 5.67 -8.46 0.96
N HIS A 33 4.34 -8.45 1.05
CA HIS A 33 3.51 -9.62 0.72
C HIS A 33 2.69 -9.45 -0.55
N CYS A 34 2.38 -8.21 -0.92
CA CYS A 34 1.69 -7.94 -2.16
C CYS A 34 2.73 -7.76 -3.26
N THR A 35 2.66 -8.59 -4.31
CA THR A 35 3.39 -8.46 -5.57
C THR A 35 2.47 -7.91 -6.66
N ASP A 36 3.02 -7.51 -7.82
CA ASP A 36 2.19 -7.06 -8.96
C ASP A 36 1.32 -8.20 -9.52
N GLU A 37 1.73 -9.44 -9.31
CA GLU A 37 1.02 -10.64 -9.76
C GLU A 37 -0.15 -11.03 -8.83
N THR A 38 -0.05 -10.70 -7.53
CA THR A 38 -1.17 -10.88 -6.59
C THR A 38 -2.24 -9.82 -6.81
N ARG A 39 -3.26 -10.17 -7.62
CA ARG A 39 -4.47 -9.35 -7.84
C ARG A 39 -5.24 -9.03 -6.56
N THR A 40 -5.17 -9.91 -5.57
CA THR A 40 -5.84 -9.76 -4.27
C THR A 40 -4.78 -9.61 -3.20
N CYS A 41 -4.25 -8.39 -3.08
CA CYS A 41 -3.66 -7.94 -1.82
C CYS A 41 -4.83 -7.78 -0.85
N GLU A 42 -4.82 -8.49 0.29
CA GLU A 42 -5.85 -8.27 1.30
C GLU A 42 -5.87 -6.78 1.68
N PRO A 43 -7.06 -6.19 1.84
CA PRO A 43 -7.17 -4.78 2.13
C PRO A 43 -6.47 -4.53 3.47
N CYS A 44 -5.40 -3.72 3.45
CA CYS A 44 -4.91 -3.13 4.67
C CYS A 44 -6.03 -2.30 5.30
N ASP A 45 -6.07 -2.26 6.62
CA ASP A 45 -6.95 -1.38 7.39
C ASP A 45 -6.44 0.07 7.24
N CYS A 46 -6.64 0.63 6.05
CA CYS A 46 -6.18 1.95 5.65
C CYS A 46 -7.33 2.80 5.15
N GLU A 47 -7.25 4.10 5.45
CA GLU A 47 -8.18 5.07 4.87
C GLU A 47 -8.04 5.04 3.34
N LYS A 48 -9.14 4.69 2.68
CA LYS A 48 -9.22 4.68 1.22
C LYS A 48 -9.28 6.12 0.73
N ALA A 49 -8.54 6.44 -0.34
CA ALA A 49 -8.73 7.70 -1.03
C ALA A 49 -10.18 7.74 -1.56
N GLY A 50 -11.03 8.60 -0.99
CA GLY A 50 -12.37 8.86 -1.52
C GLY A 50 -12.36 9.50 -2.90
#